data_AF-A0A6J4JIW2-F1
#
_entry.id   AF-A0A6J4JIW2-F1
#
_cell.length_a   1.000
_cell.length_b   1.000
_cell.length_c   1.000
_cell.angle_alpha   90.00
_cell.angle_beta   90.00
_cell.angle_gamma   90.00
#
_symmetry.space_group_name_H-M   'P 1'
#
loop_
_entity.id
_entity.type
_entity.pdbx_description
1 polymer ?
#
loop_
_entity_poly.entity_id
_entity_poly.type
_entity_poly.pdbx_seq_one_letter_code
_entity_poly.pdbx_strand_id
1 'polypeptide(L)'
;MTPPPWPPPALLAELVDAAALRTGLADAGLPVLQVQATYVRLKPEASILVAYEAVVEGHAGPLRGYVRTFAAPERAAALAAAWRRKRPLASDAGPALAAAVGPASVLFALPNDDLLPALRVVLRPDKLKRVLTPLLVGSAGDRVAGTAASVIPVRYKPERRLVAAAAFPVVSPDRSRKVAALHLRV
;
A
#
# COMPACT_ATOMS: atom_id res chain seq x y z
N MET A 1 -24.16 10.62 30.86
CA MET A 1 -24.05 11.16 29.49
C MET A 1 -23.51 10.06 28.59
N THR A 2 -24.24 9.68 27.55
CA THR A 2 -23.73 8.75 26.53
C THR A 2 -22.76 9.51 25.63
N PRO A 3 -21.55 9.01 25.37
CA PRO A 3 -20.64 9.67 24.43
C PRO A 3 -21.29 9.75 23.03
N PRO A 4 -21.02 10.80 22.25
CA PRO A 4 -21.54 10.90 20.90
C PRO A 4 -21.06 9.70 20.05
N PRO A 5 -21.86 9.26 19.06
CA PRO A 5 -21.49 8.14 18.21
C PRO A 5 -20.18 8.45 17.46
N TRP A 6 -19.23 7.52 17.54
CA TRP A 6 -17.99 7.60 16.76
C TRP A 6 -18.04 6.66 15.54
N PRO A 7 -17.67 7.14 14.34
CA PRO A 7 -17.24 8.51 14.04
C PRO A 7 -18.41 9.47 13.82
N PRO A 8 -18.21 10.79 13.98
CA PRO A 8 -19.18 11.80 13.57
C PRO A 8 -19.51 11.65 12.08
N PRO A 9 -20.78 11.73 11.65
CA PRO A 9 -21.15 11.65 10.24
C PRO A 9 -20.40 12.66 9.35
N ALA A 10 -20.13 13.86 9.86
CA ALA A 10 -19.36 14.90 9.16
C ALA A 10 -17.93 14.45 8.83
N LEU A 11 -17.25 13.79 9.77
CA LEU A 11 -15.90 13.26 9.55
C LEU A 11 -15.90 12.18 8.46
N LEU A 12 -16.90 11.30 8.47
CA LEU A 12 -17.01 10.28 7.42
C LEU A 12 -17.25 10.92 6.04
N ALA A 13 -18.14 11.92 5.97
CA ALA A 13 -18.43 12.65 4.75
C ALA A 13 -17.18 13.35 4.21
N GLU A 14 -16.40 14.01 5.06
CA GLU A 14 -15.13 14.66 4.70
C GLU A 14 -14.10 13.66 4.16
N LEU A 15 -13.94 12.50 4.81
CA LEU A 15 -12.94 11.51 4.40
C LEU A 15 -13.27 10.80 3.08
N VAL A 16 -14.54 10.79 2.66
CA VAL A 16 -14.96 10.23 1.36
C VAL A 16 -15.14 11.29 0.28
N ASP A 17 -15.18 12.57 0.66
CA ASP A 17 -15.25 13.69 -0.26
C ASP A 17 -13.91 13.87 -0.97
N ALA A 18 -13.94 13.79 -2.31
CA ALA A 18 -12.74 13.86 -3.13
C ALA A 18 -12.04 15.22 -3.01
N ALA A 19 -12.79 16.31 -2.84
CA ALA A 19 -12.20 17.64 -2.74
C ALA A 19 -11.49 17.83 -1.40
N ALA A 20 -12.14 17.44 -0.28
CA ALA A 20 -11.54 17.49 1.05
C ALA A 20 -10.32 16.57 1.15
N LEU A 21 -10.40 15.34 0.63
CA LEU A 21 -9.26 14.42 0.58
C LEU A 21 -8.11 15.00 -0.26
N ARG A 22 -8.41 15.62 -1.41
CA ARG A 22 -7.38 16.28 -2.23
C ARG A 22 -6.69 17.39 -1.46
N THR A 23 -7.45 18.26 -0.79
CA THR A 23 -6.91 19.35 0.03
C THR A 23 -6.01 18.80 1.14
N GLY A 24 -6.49 17.81 1.91
CA GLY A 24 -5.68 17.22 2.98
C GLY A 24 -4.40 16.53 2.49
N LEU A 25 -4.41 15.95 1.28
CA LEU A 25 -3.20 15.40 0.65
C LEU A 25 -2.25 16.50 0.17
N ALA A 26 -2.78 17.58 -0.41
CA ALA A 26 -2.01 18.74 -0.85
C ALA A 26 -1.33 19.46 0.34
N ASP A 27 -2.06 19.67 1.43
CA ASP A 27 -1.52 20.24 2.69
C ASP A 27 -0.40 19.37 3.28
N ALA A 28 -0.45 18.07 2.99
CA ALA A 28 0.57 17.12 3.40
C ALA A 28 1.76 17.04 2.41
N GLY A 29 1.80 17.89 1.39
CA GLY A 29 2.91 17.99 0.42
C GLY A 29 2.79 17.06 -0.78
N LEU A 30 1.61 16.48 -1.04
CA LEU A 30 1.35 15.69 -2.24
C LEU A 30 0.63 16.54 -3.29
N PRO A 31 1.24 16.85 -4.45
CA PRO A 31 0.58 17.61 -5.51
C PRO A 31 -0.46 16.74 -6.25
N VAL A 32 -1.60 16.53 -5.60
CA VAL A 32 -2.67 15.66 -6.10
C VAL A 32 -3.54 16.41 -7.12
N LEU A 33 -3.57 15.90 -8.34
CA LEU A 33 -4.42 16.40 -9.43
C LEU A 33 -5.86 15.87 -9.31
N GLN A 34 -5.99 14.58 -9.03
CA GLN A 34 -7.27 13.88 -8.87
C GLN A 34 -7.16 12.87 -7.73
N VAL A 35 -8.25 12.65 -7.00
CA VAL A 35 -8.33 11.59 -5.98
C VAL A 35 -9.73 11.02 -5.91
N GLN A 36 -9.81 9.73 -5.64
CA GLN A 36 -11.07 9.03 -5.44
C GLN A 36 -10.94 8.04 -4.28
N ALA A 37 -11.90 8.07 -3.36
CA ALA A 37 -12.07 7.01 -2.37
C ALA A 37 -12.55 5.72 -3.07
N THR A 38 -11.83 4.63 -2.86
CA THR A 38 -12.14 3.32 -3.48
C THR A 38 -12.67 2.30 -2.49
N TYR A 39 -12.46 2.53 -1.19
CA TYR A 39 -12.92 1.62 -0.15
C TYR A 39 -13.03 2.33 1.19
N VAL A 40 -14.12 2.06 1.91
CA VAL A 40 -14.32 2.55 3.28
C VAL A 40 -14.55 1.37 4.21
N ARG A 41 -13.90 1.37 5.37
CA ARG A 41 -14.13 0.44 6.46
C ARG A 41 -14.36 1.20 7.74
N LEU A 42 -15.55 0.98 8.31
CA LEU A 42 -15.87 1.42 9.65
C LEU A 42 -15.59 0.30 10.65
N LYS A 43 -14.82 0.59 11.70
CA LYS A 43 -14.83 -0.17 12.94
C LYS A 43 -15.41 0.76 14.01
N PRO A 44 -16.70 0.61 14.37
CA PRO A 44 -17.32 1.42 15.40
C PRO A 44 -16.41 1.52 16.62
N GLU A 45 -16.33 2.71 17.22
CA GLU A 45 -15.54 3.00 18.43
C GLU A 45 -14.00 2.87 18.29
N ALA A 46 -13.49 2.35 17.18
CA ALA A 46 -12.06 2.07 17.03
C ALA A 46 -11.39 2.94 15.96
N SER A 47 -11.83 2.83 14.71
CA SER A 47 -11.15 3.49 13.58
C SER A 47 -11.97 3.47 12.30
N ILE A 48 -11.74 4.47 11.45
CA ILE A 48 -12.13 4.50 10.05
C ILE A 48 -10.88 4.20 9.21
N LEU A 49 -11.05 3.44 8.13
CA LEU A 49 -10.04 3.32 7.09
C LEU A 49 -10.67 3.68 5.75
N VAL A 50 -10.07 4.62 5.04
CA VAL A 50 -10.47 5.01 3.68
C VAL A 50 -9.31 4.78 2.74
N ALA A 51 -9.45 3.85 1.80
CA ALA A 51 -8.50 3.67 0.72
C ALA A 51 -8.82 4.61 -0.44
N TYR A 52 -7.79 5.08 -1.14
CA TYR A 52 -7.91 5.98 -2.26
C TYR A 52 -6.97 5.61 -3.41
N GLU A 53 -7.32 6.10 -4.59
CA GLU A 53 -6.42 6.22 -5.74
C GLU A 53 -6.29 7.70 -6.09
N ALA A 54 -5.06 8.16 -6.30
CA ALA A 54 -4.74 9.55 -6.59
C ALA A 54 -3.86 9.66 -7.83
N VAL A 55 -4.14 10.64 -8.68
CA VAL A 55 -3.22 11.08 -9.74
C VAL A 55 -2.37 12.19 -9.15
N VAL A 56 -1.06 11.98 -9.08
CA VAL A 56 -0.10 12.92 -8.49
C VAL A 56 0.78 13.48 -9.60
N GLU A 57 1.02 14.78 -9.57
CA GLU A 57 1.92 15.43 -10.53
C GLU A 57 3.33 14.81 -10.48
N GLY A 58 3.90 14.53 -11.65
CA GLY A 58 5.22 13.91 -11.77
C GLY A 58 5.27 12.40 -11.50
N HIS A 59 4.13 11.76 -11.19
CA HIS A 59 4.06 10.34 -10.89
C HIS A 59 3.63 9.54 -12.13
N ALA A 60 4.34 8.45 -12.48
CA ALA A 60 4.10 7.68 -13.70
C ALA A 60 2.78 6.87 -13.73
N GLY A 61 2.04 6.86 -12.63
CA GLY A 61 0.80 6.11 -12.49
C GLY A 61 0.05 6.49 -11.21
N PRO A 62 -1.15 5.91 -11.00
CA PRO A 62 -1.96 6.23 -9.84
C PRO A 62 -1.26 5.84 -8.54
N LEU A 63 -1.17 6.80 -7.62
CA LEU A 63 -0.77 6.56 -6.25
C LEU A 63 -1.92 5.89 -5.52
N ARG A 64 -1.67 4.71 -4.96
CA ARG A 64 -2.65 3.99 -4.15
C ARG A 64 -2.30 4.16 -2.69
N GLY A 65 -3.29 4.47 -1.85
CA GLY A 65 -3.03 4.65 -0.43
C GLY A 65 -4.26 4.48 0.42
N TYR A 66 -4.12 4.78 1.70
CA TYR A 66 -5.25 4.86 2.62
C TYR A 66 -4.98 5.83 3.76
N VAL A 67 -6.05 6.46 4.22
CA VAL A 67 -6.11 7.20 5.48
C VAL A 67 -6.68 6.27 6.55
N ARG A 68 -6.07 6.27 7.73
CA ARG A 68 -6.65 5.64 8.90
C ARG A 68 -6.87 6.67 10.00
N THR A 69 -8.13 6.85 10.38
CA THR A 69 -8.55 7.80 11.41
C THR A 69 -9.00 7.06 12.66
N PHE A 70 -8.58 7.51 13.83
CA PHE A 70 -8.87 6.89 15.12
C PHE A 70 -9.77 7.77 15.97
N ALA A 71 -10.57 7.16 16.85
CA ALA A 71 -11.32 7.92 17.85
C ALA A 71 -10.39 8.67 18.81
N ALA A 72 -9.23 8.07 19.09
CA ALA A 72 -8.26 8.55 20.07
C ALA A 72 -6.97 9.00 19.35
N PRO A 73 -6.64 10.31 19.32
CA PRO A 73 -5.49 10.86 18.58
C PRO A 73 -4.15 10.21 18.94
N GLU A 74 -3.95 9.81 20.19
CA GLU A 74 -2.75 9.14 20.67
C GLU A 74 -2.48 7.81 19.95
N ARG A 75 -3.53 7.13 19.46
CA ARG A 75 -3.37 5.92 18.64
C ARG A 75 -2.82 6.23 17.26
N ALA A 76 -3.26 7.34 16.66
CA ALA A 76 -2.72 7.82 15.38
C ALA A 76 -1.24 8.18 15.55
N ALA A 77 -0.91 8.93 16.60
CA ALA A 77 0.47 9.28 16.93
C ALA A 77 1.36 8.05 17.18
N ALA A 78 0.88 7.08 17.98
CA ALA A 78 1.61 5.84 18.25
C ALA A 78 1.83 5.01 16.97
N LEU A 79 0.83 4.93 16.10
CA LEU A 79 0.95 4.27 14.80
C LEU A 79 1.97 4.98 13.90
N ALA A 80 1.90 6.31 13.78
CA ALA A 80 2.83 7.10 12.99
C ALA A 80 4.28 6.96 13.52
N ALA A 81 4.48 6.99 14.84
CA ALA A 81 5.79 6.77 15.45
C ALA A 81 6.32 5.35 15.20
N ALA A 82 5.48 4.32 15.40
CA ALA A 82 5.84 2.94 15.10
C ALA A 82 6.19 2.75 13.62
N TRP A 83 5.49 3.44 12.74
CA TRP A 83 5.74 3.44 11.31
C TRP A 83 7.08 4.07 10.95
N ARG A 84 7.36 5.29 11.45
CA ARG A 84 8.65 5.99 11.23
C ARG A 84 9.84 5.17 11.70
N ARG A 85 9.73 4.48 12.85
CA ARG A 85 10.80 3.59 13.36
C ARG A 85 11.17 2.45 12.40
N LYS A 86 10.25 2.03 11.53
CA LYS A 86 10.54 0.99 10.53
C LYS A 86 11.38 1.49 9.36
N ARG A 87 11.61 2.80 9.23
CA ARG A 87 12.33 3.43 8.10
C ARG A 87 11.71 3.05 6.75
N PRO A 88 10.42 3.40 6.54
CA PRO A 88 9.77 3.21 5.25
C PRO A 88 10.62 3.79 4.12
N LEU A 89 10.59 3.11 2.96
CA LEU A 89 11.28 3.59 1.77
C LEU A 89 10.70 4.95 1.37
N ALA A 90 11.52 5.80 0.75
CA ALA A 90 10.99 6.95 0.05
C ALA A 90 10.15 6.44 -1.13
N SER A 91 8.91 6.92 -1.22
CA SER A 91 8.11 6.79 -2.43
C SER A 91 8.32 8.04 -3.30
N ASP A 92 7.99 7.94 -4.59
CA ASP A 92 7.88 9.11 -5.46
C ASP A 92 6.85 10.13 -4.93
N ALA A 93 5.92 9.68 -4.07
CA ALA A 93 5.03 10.51 -3.25
C ALA A 93 5.73 11.18 -2.04
N GLY A 94 7.06 11.30 -2.04
CA GLY A 94 7.84 11.91 -0.97
C GLY A 94 8.13 10.98 0.22
N PRO A 95 8.83 11.49 1.25
CA PRO A 95 9.23 10.72 2.43
C PRO A 95 7.99 10.25 3.18
N ALA A 96 7.70 8.96 3.04
CA ALA A 96 6.75 8.14 3.80
C ALA A 96 5.77 8.95 4.64
N LEU A 97 4.73 9.40 3.95
CA LEU A 97 3.74 10.35 4.44
C LEU A 97 2.89 9.76 5.56
N ALA A 98 3.47 9.51 6.74
CA ALA A 98 2.73 9.63 8.00
C ALA A 98 2.65 11.13 8.36
N ALA A 99 2.25 11.95 7.38
CA ALA A 99 1.74 13.28 7.66
C ALA A 99 0.39 13.06 8.32
N ALA A 100 0.24 13.63 9.49
CA ALA A 100 -1.02 13.59 10.20
C ALA A 100 -2.02 14.38 9.36
N VAL A 101 -3.01 13.72 8.75
CA VAL A 101 -4.15 14.40 8.11
C VAL A 101 -5.08 14.81 9.24
N GLY A 102 -4.67 15.85 9.97
CA GLY A 102 -5.21 16.17 11.29
C GLY A 102 -4.68 15.26 12.41
N PRO A 103 -5.00 15.59 13.68
CA PRO A 103 -4.38 14.98 14.87
C PRO A 103 -4.70 13.49 15.07
N ALA A 104 -5.77 12.99 14.45
CA ALA A 104 -6.29 11.65 14.64
C ALA A 104 -6.18 10.74 13.42
N SER A 105 -5.56 11.20 12.32
CA SER A 105 -5.45 10.42 11.09
C SER A 105 -4.01 10.21 10.67
N VAL A 106 -3.74 9.04 10.12
CA VAL A 106 -2.44 8.70 9.52
C VAL A 106 -2.66 8.30 8.08
N LEU A 107 -1.96 8.98 7.18
CA LEU A 107 -1.90 8.59 5.77
C LEU A 107 -0.85 7.50 5.56
N PHE A 108 -1.15 6.61 4.62
CA PHE A 108 -0.21 5.65 4.06
C PHE A 108 -0.39 5.64 2.55
N ALA A 109 0.71 5.46 1.82
CA ALA A 109 0.70 5.26 0.37
C ALA A 109 1.54 4.04 0.04
N LEU A 110 1.13 3.23 -0.92
CA LEU A 110 1.99 2.19 -1.50
C LEU A 110 3.11 2.85 -2.31
N PRO A 111 4.33 2.30 -2.31
CA PRO A 111 4.74 1.09 -1.60
C PRO A 111 5.25 1.36 -0.17
N ASN A 112 4.97 2.49 0.46
CA ASN A 112 5.53 2.79 1.79
C ASN A 112 5.18 1.66 2.77
N ASP A 113 3.96 1.13 2.72
CA ASP A 113 3.50 0.00 3.54
C ASP A 113 4.15 -1.37 3.23
N ASP A 114 5.12 -1.45 2.32
CA ASP A 114 5.88 -2.68 2.00
C ASP A 114 6.59 -3.27 3.23
N LEU A 115 6.78 -2.51 4.30
CA LEU A 115 7.40 -2.99 5.54
C LEU A 115 6.45 -3.79 6.44
N LEU A 116 5.18 -3.96 6.04
CA LEU A 116 4.34 -5.00 6.64
C LEU A 116 4.95 -6.37 6.28
N PRO A 117 5.21 -7.27 7.26
CA PRO A 117 6.01 -8.47 7.03
C PRO A 117 5.58 -9.31 5.82
N ALA A 118 4.27 -9.49 5.62
CA ALA A 118 3.72 -10.23 4.49
C ALA A 118 3.87 -9.47 3.16
N LEU A 119 3.57 -8.17 3.12
CA LEU A 119 3.70 -7.36 1.90
C LEU A 119 5.15 -7.26 1.44
N ARG A 120 6.11 -7.19 2.38
CA ARG A 120 7.54 -7.18 2.09
C ARG A 120 7.98 -8.39 1.29
N VAL A 121 7.42 -9.55 1.58
CA VAL A 121 7.75 -10.79 0.88
C VAL A 121 7.22 -10.75 -0.55
N VAL A 122 6.03 -10.19 -0.76
CA VAL A 122 5.34 -10.19 -2.06
C VAL A 122 5.85 -9.09 -2.98
N LEU A 123 5.98 -7.87 -2.48
CA LEU A 123 6.32 -6.69 -3.28
C LEU A 123 7.81 -6.61 -3.64
N ARG A 124 8.66 -7.41 -3.00
CA ARG A 124 10.10 -7.44 -3.27
C ARG A 124 10.44 -8.65 -4.14
N PRO A 125 10.80 -8.47 -5.43
CA PRO A 125 11.01 -9.58 -6.35
C PRO A 125 12.06 -10.59 -5.88
N ASP A 126 13.11 -10.14 -5.21
CA ASP A 126 14.17 -10.99 -4.64
C ASP A 126 13.65 -11.91 -3.53
N LYS A 127 12.76 -11.42 -2.67
CA LYS A 127 12.14 -12.20 -1.60
C LYS A 127 11.08 -13.14 -2.14
N LEU A 128 10.20 -12.64 -2.98
CA LEU A 128 9.15 -13.43 -3.59
C LEU A 128 9.74 -14.55 -4.44
N LYS A 129 10.82 -14.28 -5.19
CA LYS A 129 11.59 -15.29 -5.90
C LYS A 129 11.99 -16.45 -5.00
N ARG A 130 12.51 -16.20 -3.79
CA ARG A 130 12.94 -17.29 -2.88
C ARG A 130 11.78 -18.19 -2.48
N VAL A 131 10.60 -17.61 -2.28
CA VAL A 131 9.37 -18.37 -1.95
C VAL A 131 8.87 -19.16 -3.16
N LEU A 132 8.91 -18.56 -4.35
CA LEU A 132 8.36 -19.17 -5.57
C LEU A 132 9.33 -20.11 -6.29
N THR A 133 10.64 -20.01 -6.05
CA THR A 133 11.66 -20.83 -6.72
C THR A 133 11.28 -22.32 -6.67
N PRO A 134 10.96 -22.94 -5.52
CA PRO A 134 10.57 -24.35 -5.48
C PRO A 134 9.33 -24.72 -6.32
N LEU A 135 8.47 -23.75 -6.63
CA LEU A 135 7.26 -23.94 -7.45
C LEU A 135 7.51 -23.66 -8.93
N LEU A 136 8.48 -22.79 -9.23
CA LEU A 136 8.77 -22.29 -10.58
C LEU A 136 9.86 -23.07 -11.30
N VAL A 137 10.81 -23.62 -10.56
CA VAL A 137 11.88 -24.45 -11.10
C VAL A 137 11.64 -25.88 -10.63
N GLY A 138 11.46 -26.78 -11.60
CA GLY A 138 11.36 -28.21 -11.32
C GLY A 138 12.70 -28.81 -10.91
N SER A 139 12.76 -30.15 -10.85
CA SER A 139 13.97 -30.92 -10.50
C SER A 139 15.09 -30.88 -11.56
N ALA A 140 14.88 -30.26 -12.72
CA ALA A 140 15.76 -30.35 -13.89
C ALA A 140 16.88 -29.28 -13.99
N GLY A 141 17.29 -28.67 -12.87
CA GLY A 141 18.38 -27.67 -12.88
C GLY A 141 18.00 -26.29 -13.44
N ASP A 142 16.72 -26.02 -13.61
CA ASP A 142 16.22 -24.68 -13.97
C ASP A 142 16.53 -23.65 -12.87
N ARG A 143 16.72 -22.39 -13.27
CA ARG A 143 16.92 -21.27 -12.31
C ARG A 143 16.09 -20.06 -12.66
N VAL A 144 15.53 -19.39 -11.65
CA VAL A 144 14.89 -18.08 -11.82
C VAL A 144 15.97 -16.99 -11.96
N ALA A 145 15.99 -16.26 -13.08
CA ALA A 145 16.88 -15.12 -13.28
C ALA A 145 16.43 -13.95 -12.40
N GLY A 146 17.31 -13.47 -11.51
CA GLY A 146 16.94 -12.48 -10.50
C GLY A 146 16.75 -11.05 -11.01
N THR A 147 17.50 -10.65 -12.04
CA THR A 147 17.59 -9.25 -12.48
C THR A 147 16.41 -8.78 -13.33
N ALA A 148 15.62 -9.70 -13.88
CA ALA A 148 14.48 -9.40 -14.75
C ALA A 148 13.14 -9.85 -14.12
N ALA A 149 13.14 -10.16 -12.82
CA ALA A 149 11.90 -10.42 -12.09
C ALA A 149 11.16 -9.12 -11.80
N SER A 150 9.86 -9.08 -12.06
CA SER A 150 9.01 -7.93 -11.78
C SER A 150 7.77 -8.33 -11.00
N VAL A 151 7.30 -7.42 -10.15
CA VAL A 151 6.05 -7.54 -9.40
C VAL A 151 5.31 -6.22 -9.51
N ILE A 152 4.10 -6.27 -10.03
CA ILE A 152 3.25 -5.10 -10.27
C ILE A 152 1.97 -5.29 -9.45
N PRO A 153 1.72 -4.43 -8.44
CA PRO A 153 0.45 -4.43 -7.72
C PRO A 153 -0.73 -4.14 -8.66
N VAL A 154 -1.66 -5.07 -8.78
CA VAL A 154 -2.88 -4.93 -9.60
C VAL A 154 -4.01 -4.35 -8.76
N ARG A 155 -4.21 -4.87 -7.55
CA ARG A 155 -5.24 -4.42 -6.62
C ARG A 155 -4.71 -4.44 -5.20
N TYR A 156 -5.00 -3.39 -4.44
CA TYR A 156 -4.60 -3.32 -3.05
C TYR A 156 -5.80 -2.99 -2.17
N LYS A 157 -6.03 -3.82 -1.16
CA LYS A 157 -6.99 -3.59 -0.09
C LYS A 157 -6.23 -3.56 1.24
N PRO A 158 -6.05 -2.36 1.82
CA PRO A 158 -5.35 -2.21 3.10
C PRO A 158 -5.86 -3.22 4.14
N GLU A 159 -4.93 -3.85 4.86
CA GLU A 159 -5.17 -4.88 5.90
C GLU A 159 -5.72 -6.24 5.45
N ARG A 160 -6.00 -6.47 4.17
CA ARG A 160 -6.68 -7.71 3.76
C ARG A 160 -6.04 -8.43 2.61
N ARG A 161 -5.87 -7.75 1.48
CA ARG A 161 -5.55 -8.42 0.22
C ARG A 161 -4.66 -7.57 -0.67
N LEU A 162 -3.56 -8.15 -1.11
CA LEU A 162 -2.78 -7.66 -2.25
C LEU A 162 -2.98 -8.63 -3.40
N VAL A 163 -3.39 -8.09 -4.55
CA VAL A 163 -3.30 -8.80 -5.83
C VAL A 163 -2.16 -8.19 -6.61
N ALA A 164 -1.21 -9.03 -7.03
CA ALA A 164 -0.08 -8.60 -7.84
C ALA A 164 0.10 -9.53 -9.05
N ALA A 165 0.45 -8.92 -10.19
CA ALA A 165 0.97 -9.64 -11.35
C ALA A 165 2.48 -9.74 -11.18
N ALA A 166 3.04 -10.92 -11.34
CA ALA A 166 4.47 -11.12 -11.25
C ALA A 166 5.00 -11.89 -12.47
N ALA A 167 6.16 -11.48 -12.96
CA ALA A 167 6.86 -12.13 -14.06
C ALA A 167 8.25 -12.57 -13.58
N PHE A 168 8.53 -13.87 -13.70
CA PHE A 168 9.81 -14.46 -13.30
C PHE A 168 10.43 -15.21 -14.49
N PRO A 169 11.51 -14.69 -15.08
CA PRO A 169 12.21 -15.40 -16.13
C PRO A 169 12.91 -16.64 -15.55
N VAL A 170 12.66 -17.79 -16.16
CA VAL A 170 13.28 -19.07 -15.85
C VAL A 170 14.26 -19.41 -16.96
N VAL A 171 15.47 -19.79 -16.58
CA VAL A 171 16.55 -20.17 -17.49
C VAL A 171 16.88 -21.63 -17.24
N SER A 172 16.76 -22.43 -18.30
CA SER A 172 17.10 -23.85 -18.28
C SER A 172 18.59 -24.09 -18.57
N PRO A 173 19.14 -25.29 -18.28
CA PRO A 173 20.54 -25.60 -18.53
C PRO A 173 20.98 -25.42 -20.00
N ASP A 174 20.06 -25.67 -20.93
CA ASP A 174 20.22 -25.46 -22.38
C ASP A 174 20.17 -23.99 -22.81
N ARG A 175 20.09 -23.06 -21.84
CA ARG A 175 19.95 -21.61 -22.01
C ARG A 175 18.62 -21.16 -22.64
N SER A 176 17.65 -22.05 -22.79
CA SER A 176 16.28 -21.64 -23.14
C SER A 176 15.70 -20.75 -22.03
N ARG A 177 14.84 -19.82 -22.44
CA ARG A 177 14.21 -18.84 -21.53
C ARG A 177 12.70 -19.00 -21.57
N LYS A 178 12.11 -19.04 -20.39
CA LYS A 178 10.65 -19.04 -20.18
C LYS A 178 10.29 -17.92 -19.23
N VAL A 179 9.05 -17.45 -19.25
CA VAL A 179 8.56 -16.48 -18.27
C VAL A 179 7.40 -17.12 -17.53
N ALA A 180 7.53 -17.25 -16.22
CA ALA A 180 6.42 -17.61 -15.35
C ALA A 180 5.64 -16.35 -15.00
N ALA A 181 4.40 -16.25 -15.50
CA ALA A 181 3.46 -15.20 -15.16
C ALA A 181 2.52 -15.70 -14.05
N LEU A 182 2.40 -14.95 -12.96
CA LEU A 182 1.64 -15.35 -11.79
C LEU A 182 0.69 -14.24 -11.35
N HIS A 183 -0.52 -14.62 -10.96
CA HIS A 183 -1.43 -13.78 -10.19
C HIS A 183 -1.35 -14.18 -8.72
N LEU A 184 -0.74 -13.33 -7.91
CA LEU A 184 -0.58 -13.54 -6.48
C LEU A 184 -1.75 -12.90 -5.76
N ARG A 185 -2.35 -13.64 -4.82
CA ARG A 185 -3.36 -13.13 -3.89
C ARG A 185 -2.89 -13.43 -2.49
N VAL A 186 -2.46 -12.39 -1.79
CA VAL A 186 -1.96 -12.46 -0.40
C VAL A 186 -2.92 -11.74 0.51
#